data_AF-A0A9P0D571-F1
#
_entry.id   AF-A0A9P0D571-F1
#
_cell.length_a   1.000
_cell.length_b   1.000
_cell.length_c   1.000
_cell.angle_alpha   90.00
_cell.angle_beta   90.00
_cell.angle_gamma   90.00
#
_symmetry.space_group_name_H-M   'P 1'
#
loop_
_entity.id
_entity.type
_entity.pdbx_description
1 polymer ?
#
loop_
_entity_poly.entity_id
_entity_poly.type
_entity_poly.pdbx_seq_one_letter_code
_entity_poly.pdbx_strand_id
1 'polypeptide(L)'
;MNNRKLWISKQILKYSATPRSIKLRKNHTLLQNLNKSITIQNNRLLQIQNLKRLMSSDSATQAIGRHCFHKELEDIMNEQAIEEFNAAYAYLTMALHFGRTDIALPGCQGFFMNMYEEELGHATIFLNYVLMRGGHATLKDIKVPECTKYDVRGAFKTAMKMEMHIKERLSAVNDVAEKHKDLHVMDLISTEFMEEQNRSICEMARLYTRSKMVDTHVGEHLFDQFIFKSFVATEKDNLMNKRNLDLEKSKFDVYR
;
A
#
# COMPACT_ATOMS: atom_id res chain seq x y z
N MET A 1 28.53 36.97 92.63
CA MET A 1 27.49 37.57 91.75
C MET A 1 27.41 36.92 90.35
N ASN A 2 27.64 35.60 90.18
CA ASN A 2 27.74 34.99 88.83
C ASN A 2 26.61 34.01 88.44
N ASN A 3 25.66 33.68 89.33
CA ASN A 3 24.60 32.71 89.03
C ASN A 3 23.25 33.32 88.62
N ARG A 4 23.05 34.65 88.70
CA ARG A 4 21.82 35.30 88.19
C ARG A 4 21.86 35.54 86.67
N LYS A 5 23.04 35.80 86.08
CA LYS A 5 23.18 36.03 84.63
C LYS A 5 22.94 34.75 83.81
N LEU A 6 23.37 33.59 84.30
CA LEU A 6 23.13 32.30 83.61
C LEU A 6 21.66 31.84 83.67
N TRP A 7 20.92 32.20 84.72
CA TRP A 7 19.51 31.84 84.82
C TRP A 7 18.64 32.69 83.88
N ILE A 8 18.94 33.99 83.77
CA ILE A 8 18.26 34.89 82.84
C ILE A 8 18.57 34.52 81.37
N SER A 9 19.82 34.17 81.04
CA SER A 9 20.15 33.76 79.66
C SER A 9 19.48 32.44 79.25
N LYS A 10 19.38 31.46 80.17
CA LYS A 10 18.66 30.20 79.91
C LYS A 10 17.14 30.36 79.86
N GLN A 11 16.55 31.32 80.57
CA GLN A 11 15.11 31.62 80.48
C GLN A 11 14.76 32.41 79.21
N ILE A 12 15.62 33.33 78.75
CA ILE A 12 15.42 34.06 77.49
C ILE A 12 15.56 33.11 76.28
N LEU A 13 16.48 32.14 76.33
CA LEU A 13 16.64 31.11 75.30
C LEU A 13 15.47 30.11 75.24
N LYS A 14 14.69 29.95 76.31
CA LYS A 14 13.44 29.15 76.29
C LYS A 14 12.22 29.93 75.78
N TYR A 15 12.30 31.27 75.66
CA TYR A 15 11.15 32.14 75.33
C TYR A 15 11.33 33.02 74.08
N SER A 16 12.30 32.75 73.19
CA SER A 16 12.50 33.60 72.00
C SER A 16 12.23 32.90 70.66
N ALA A 17 11.19 32.08 70.60
CA ALA A 17 10.53 31.77 69.33
C ALA A 17 9.08 32.25 69.43
N THR A 18 8.85 33.54 69.20
CA THR A 18 7.49 34.08 69.11
C THR A 18 6.72 33.33 68.01
N PRO A 19 5.40 33.12 68.14
CA PRO A 19 4.60 32.47 67.10
C PRO A 19 4.82 33.09 65.70
N ARG A 20 5.13 34.39 65.67
CA ARG A 20 5.51 35.16 64.49
C ARG A 20 6.84 34.68 63.86
N SER A 21 7.88 34.39 64.63
CA SER A 21 9.17 33.92 64.09
C SER A 21 9.13 32.49 63.58
N ILE A 22 8.32 31.61 64.20
CA ILE A 22 8.05 30.25 63.70
C ILE A 22 7.25 30.30 62.39
N LYS A 23 6.23 31.17 62.31
CA LYS A 23 5.44 31.39 61.09
C LYS A 23 6.30 31.94 59.95
N LEU A 24 7.20 32.88 60.24
CA LEU A 24 8.16 33.40 59.25
C LEU A 24 9.14 32.33 58.76
N ARG A 25 9.66 31.47 59.64
CA ARG A 25 10.52 30.34 59.24
C ARG A 25 9.78 29.33 58.38
N LYS A 26 8.54 28.96 58.74
CA LYS A 26 7.67 28.07 57.94
C LYS A 26 7.39 28.67 56.56
N ASN A 27 7.08 29.96 56.49
CA ASN A 27 6.88 30.68 55.23
C ASN A 27 8.15 30.68 54.37
N HIS A 28 9.32 30.91 54.97
CA HIS A 28 10.60 30.87 54.26
C HIS A 28 10.91 29.47 53.69
N THR A 29 10.68 28.41 54.46
CA THR A 29 10.84 27.02 53.97
C THR A 29 9.83 26.67 52.87
N LEU A 30 8.60 27.17 52.95
CA LEU A 30 7.59 26.98 51.90
C LEU A 30 8.01 27.67 50.60
N LEU A 31 8.51 28.91 50.68
CA LEU A 31 9.03 29.64 49.52
C LEU A 31 10.24 28.93 48.89
N GLN A 32 11.15 28.39 49.70
CA GLN A 32 12.28 27.61 49.19
C GLN A 32 11.84 26.32 48.48
N ASN A 33 10.82 25.63 49.01
CA ASN A 33 10.28 24.43 48.40
C ASN A 33 9.51 24.74 47.10
N LEU A 34 8.74 25.83 47.08
CA LEU A 34 8.08 26.34 45.88
C LEU A 34 9.10 26.69 44.79
N ASN A 35 10.16 27.42 45.13
CA ASN A 35 11.22 27.76 44.18
C ASN A 35 11.90 26.51 43.61
N LYS A 36 12.22 25.50 44.43
CA LYS A 36 12.75 24.23 43.95
C LYS A 36 11.78 23.52 43.01
N SER A 37 10.49 23.50 43.33
CA SER A 37 9.46 22.87 42.51
C SER A 37 9.31 23.58 41.15
N ILE A 38 9.32 24.91 41.15
CA ILE A 38 9.29 25.74 39.94
C ILE A 38 10.54 25.48 39.08
N THR A 39 11.74 25.42 39.67
CA THR A 39 12.96 25.09 38.93
C THR A 39 12.89 23.70 38.28
N ILE A 40 12.35 22.70 38.99
CA ILE A 40 12.16 21.35 38.43
C ILE A 40 11.15 21.38 37.27
N GLN A 41 10.04 22.11 37.40
CA GLN A 41 9.06 22.26 36.34
C GLN A 41 9.64 22.96 35.11
N ASN A 42 10.40 24.03 35.30
CA ASN A 42 11.07 24.76 34.21
C ASN A 42 12.08 23.87 33.47
N ASN A 43 12.86 23.06 34.20
CA ASN A 43 13.78 22.11 33.59
C ASN A 43 13.05 21.04 32.77
N ARG A 44 11.91 20.53 33.27
CA ARG A 44 11.06 19.60 32.51
C ARG A 44 10.48 20.23 31.25
N LEU A 45 10.02 21.48 31.33
CA LEU A 45 9.50 22.21 30.17
C LEU A 45 10.58 22.44 29.11
N LEU A 46 11.79 22.81 29.52
CA LEU A 46 12.94 22.92 28.61
C LEU A 46 13.29 21.58 27.96
N GLN A 47 13.23 20.49 28.72
CA GLN A 47 13.46 19.15 28.18
C GLN A 47 12.38 18.74 27.17
N ILE A 48 11.11 19.03 27.46
CA ILE A 48 9.99 18.80 26.53
C ILE A 48 10.14 19.67 25.27
N GLN A 49 10.54 20.93 25.42
CA GLN A 49 10.79 21.82 24.27
C GLN A 49 11.96 21.33 23.41
N ASN A 50 13.04 20.84 24.02
CA ASN A 50 14.16 20.25 23.30
C ASN A 50 13.78 18.94 22.60
N LEU A 51 13.00 18.08 23.25
CA LEU A 51 12.46 16.85 22.64
C LEU A 51 11.53 17.19 21.46
N LYS A 52 10.64 18.18 21.62
CA LYS A 52 9.80 18.66 20.51
C LYS A 52 10.63 19.22 19.37
N ARG A 53 11.72 19.95 19.66
CA ARG A 53 12.62 20.48 18.64
C ARG A 53 13.35 19.36 17.88
N LEU A 54 13.81 18.33 18.57
CA LEU A 54 14.41 17.12 17.96
C LEU A 54 13.40 16.38 17.08
N MET A 55 12.15 16.24 17.53
CA MET A 55 11.08 15.62 16.74
C MET A 55 10.57 16.52 15.60
N SER A 56 10.75 17.84 15.70
CA SER A 56 10.35 18.79 14.65
C SER A 56 11.44 19.02 13.61
N SER A 57 12.71 18.69 13.93
CA SER A 57 13.81 18.65 12.94
C SER A 57 13.73 17.43 12.03
N ASP A 58 12.84 16.47 12.29
CA ASP A 58 12.42 15.44 11.33
C ASP A 58 11.44 16.03 10.29
N SER A 59 11.65 17.28 9.88
CA SER A 59 11.04 17.80 8.67
C SER A 59 11.63 17.04 7.48
N ALA A 60 10.84 16.12 6.92
CA ALA A 60 11.19 15.17 5.87
C ALA A 60 12.23 14.11 6.32
N THR A 61 11.81 13.16 7.16
CA THR A 61 12.47 11.85 7.19
C THR A 61 12.36 11.21 5.81
N GLN A 62 13.37 11.46 4.96
CA GLN A 62 13.62 10.66 3.79
C GLN A 62 13.63 9.20 4.24
N ALA A 63 12.76 8.38 3.65
CA ALA A 63 12.59 6.99 4.06
C ALA A 63 13.96 6.30 4.13
N ILE A 64 14.20 5.58 5.24
CA ILE A 64 15.46 4.88 5.47
C ILE A 64 15.69 3.93 4.30
N GLY A 65 16.86 4.04 3.66
CA GLY A 65 17.23 3.20 2.51
C GLY A 65 16.82 3.73 1.14
N ARG A 66 16.10 4.88 1.05
CA ARG A 66 15.79 5.49 -0.25
C ARG A 66 17.05 6.03 -0.94
N HIS A 67 17.41 5.45 -2.08
CA HIS A 67 18.57 5.86 -2.88
C HIS A 67 18.23 5.95 -4.38
N CYS A 68 18.56 7.09 -5.02
CA CYS A 68 18.34 7.36 -6.45
C CYS A 68 16.93 7.00 -6.96
N PHE A 69 15.90 7.19 -6.14
CA PHE A 69 14.50 6.96 -6.53
C PHE A 69 13.76 8.29 -6.49
N HIS A 70 13.43 8.84 -7.65
CA HIS A 70 12.82 10.17 -7.75
C HIS A 70 11.35 10.14 -7.32
N LYS A 71 10.82 11.25 -6.79
CA LYS A 71 9.41 11.30 -6.32
C LYS A 71 8.41 11.13 -7.47
N GLU A 72 8.68 11.73 -8.63
CA GLU A 72 7.87 11.53 -9.85
C GLU A 72 7.81 10.06 -10.28
N LEU A 73 8.89 9.29 -10.09
CA LEU A 73 8.92 7.85 -10.36
C LEU A 73 8.08 7.07 -9.35
N GLU A 74 8.20 7.40 -8.06
CA GLU A 74 7.34 6.80 -7.03
C GLU A 74 5.85 7.05 -7.32
N ASP A 75 5.50 8.26 -7.73
CA ASP A 75 4.12 8.64 -7.96
C ASP A 75 3.55 7.91 -9.20
N ILE A 76 4.28 7.85 -10.32
CA ILE A 76 3.81 7.15 -11.52
C ILE A 76 3.78 5.62 -11.33
N MET A 77 4.68 5.04 -10.52
CA MET A 77 4.66 3.61 -10.19
C MET A 77 3.46 3.25 -9.31
N ASN A 78 3.12 4.11 -8.34
CA ASN A 78 1.89 3.97 -7.56
C ASN A 78 0.64 4.08 -8.45
N GLU A 79 0.64 4.98 -9.43
CA GLU A 79 -0.44 5.09 -10.40
C GLU A 79 -0.54 3.86 -11.30
N GLN A 80 0.58 3.31 -11.76
CA GLN A 80 0.59 2.09 -12.55
C GLN A 80 0.00 0.92 -11.77
N ALA A 81 0.36 0.75 -10.49
CA ALA A 81 -0.25 -0.29 -9.64
C ALA A 81 -1.79 -0.18 -9.58
N ILE A 82 -2.33 1.04 -9.56
CA ILE A 82 -3.78 1.28 -9.59
C ILE A 82 -4.38 0.95 -10.96
N GLU A 83 -3.68 1.22 -12.06
CA GLU A 83 -4.14 0.80 -13.39
C GLU A 83 -4.19 -0.73 -13.50
N GLU A 84 -3.21 -1.46 -12.97
CA GLU A 84 -3.25 -2.93 -12.94
C GLU A 84 -4.42 -3.44 -12.07
N PHE A 85 -4.70 -2.80 -10.93
CA PHE A 85 -5.90 -3.13 -10.15
C PHE A 85 -7.20 -2.87 -10.92
N ASN A 86 -7.30 -1.76 -11.65
CA ASN A 86 -8.46 -1.46 -12.49
C ASN A 86 -8.63 -2.53 -13.58
N ALA A 87 -7.53 -2.97 -14.20
CA ALA A 87 -7.51 -4.03 -15.20
C ALA A 87 -7.98 -5.38 -14.61
N ALA A 88 -7.46 -5.74 -13.44
CA ALA A 88 -7.92 -6.90 -12.69
C ALA A 88 -9.44 -6.87 -12.47
N TYR A 89 -9.98 -5.76 -11.94
CA TYR A 89 -11.42 -5.65 -11.68
C TYR A 89 -12.25 -5.69 -12.97
N ALA A 90 -11.70 -5.22 -14.09
CA ALA A 90 -12.34 -5.36 -15.39
C ALA A 90 -12.39 -6.82 -15.86
N TYR A 91 -11.29 -7.56 -15.73
CA TYR A 91 -11.27 -8.99 -16.03
C TYR A 91 -12.20 -9.79 -15.12
N LEU A 92 -12.24 -9.48 -13.83
CA LEU A 92 -13.19 -10.09 -12.89
C LEU A 92 -14.64 -9.82 -13.33
N THR A 93 -14.95 -8.60 -13.78
CA THR A 93 -16.29 -8.26 -14.28
C THR A 93 -16.66 -9.09 -15.52
N MET A 94 -15.73 -9.32 -16.44
CA MET A 94 -15.95 -10.20 -17.59
C MET A 94 -16.13 -11.66 -17.17
N ALA A 95 -15.31 -12.15 -16.23
CA ALA A 95 -15.42 -13.51 -15.72
C ALA A 95 -16.78 -13.76 -15.05
N LEU A 96 -17.21 -12.85 -14.17
CA LEU A 96 -18.51 -12.90 -13.51
C LEU A 96 -19.66 -12.89 -14.52
N HIS A 97 -19.52 -12.12 -15.61
CA HIS A 97 -20.50 -12.09 -16.69
C HIS A 97 -20.67 -13.46 -17.34
N PHE A 98 -19.59 -14.08 -17.81
CA PHE A 98 -19.64 -15.38 -18.49
C PHE A 98 -20.00 -16.55 -17.56
N GLY A 99 -19.76 -16.40 -16.26
CA GLY A 99 -20.15 -17.37 -15.23
C GLY A 99 -21.63 -17.36 -14.85
N ARG A 100 -22.42 -16.39 -15.34
CA ARG A 100 -23.87 -16.35 -15.05
C ARG A 100 -24.58 -17.57 -15.65
N THR A 101 -25.61 -18.07 -14.97
CA THR A 101 -26.38 -19.23 -15.42
C THR A 101 -27.13 -19.02 -16.73
N ASP A 102 -27.47 -17.78 -17.09
CA ASP A 102 -28.11 -17.42 -18.36
C ASP A 102 -27.14 -17.25 -19.53
N ILE A 103 -25.84 -17.35 -19.30
CA ILE A 103 -24.78 -17.24 -20.32
C ILE A 103 -23.97 -18.55 -20.38
N ALA A 104 -23.51 -19.02 -19.22
CA ALA A 104 -22.93 -20.34 -18.99
C ALA A 104 -21.77 -20.70 -19.96
N LEU A 105 -20.78 -19.81 -20.07
CA LEU A 105 -19.56 -20.01 -20.86
C LEU A 105 -18.34 -20.21 -19.93
N PRO A 106 -18.14 -21.43 -19.39
CA PRO A 106 -17.13 -21.70 -18.36
C PRO A 106 -15.68 -21.57 -18.87
N GLY A 107 -15.43 -21.75 -20.17
CA GLY A 107 -14.12 -21.48 -20.76
C GLY A 107 -13.75 -20.01 -20.68
N CYS A 108 -14.63 -19.14 -21.16
CA CYS A 108 -14.45 -17.69 -21.11
C CYS A 108 -14.40 -17.19 -19.66
N GLN A 109 -15.25 -17.72 -18.78
CA GLN A 109 -15.19 -17.43 -17.35
C GLN A 109 -13.80 -17.74 -16.77
N GLY A 110 -13.31 -18.96 -16.97
CA GLY A 110 -12.01 -19.39 -16.44
C GLY A 110 -10.85 -18.58 -17.01
N PHE A 111 -10.88 -18.30 -18.31
CA PHE A 111 -9.88 -17.45 -18.96
C PHE A 111 -9.78 -16.07 -18.31
N PHE A 112 -10.91 -15.36 -18.15
CA PHE A 112 -10.89 -14.03 -17.54
C PHE A 112 -10.63 -14.06 -16.03
N MET A 113 -10.89 -15.19 -15.34
CA MET A 113 -10.42 -15.37 -13.96
C MET A 113 -8.90 -15.46 -13.88
N ASN A 114 -8.26 -16.19 -14.80
CA ASN A 114 -6.80 -16.27 -14.85
C ASN A 114 -6.18 -14.89 -15.11
N MET A 115 -6.73 -14.14 -16.06
CA MET A 115 -6.28 -12.76 -16.33
C MET A 115 -6.45 -11.86 -15.10
N TYR A 116 -7.54 -11.99 -14.34
CA TYR A 116 -7.72 -11.25 -13.09
C TYR A 116 -6.62 -11.55 -12.06
N GLU A 117 -6.26 -12.83 -11.89
CA GLU A 117 -5.20 -13.22 -10.96
C GLU A 117 -3.81 -12.71 -11.40
N GLU A 118 -3.55 -12.73 -12.71
CA GLU A 118 -2.32 -12.20 -13.31
C GLU A 118 -2.15 -10.69 -13.03
N GLU A 119 -3.18 -9.88 -13.30
CA GLU A 119 -3.13 -8.43 -13.08
C GLU A 119 -3.03 -8.04 -11.60
N LEU A 120 -3.60 -8.84 -10.69
CA LEU A 120 -3.35 -8.67 -9.25
C LEU A 120 -1.87 -8.90 -8.90
N GLY A 121 -1.24 -9.87 -9.56
CA GLY A 121 0.20 -10.10 -9.48
C GLY A 121 1.00 -8.89 -9.95
N HIS A 122 0.68 -8.35 -11.13
CA HIS A 122 1.30 -7.15 -11.69
C HIS A 122 1.22 -5.95 -10.74
N ALA A 123 0.02 -5.65 -10.23
CA ALA A 123 -0.18 -4.57 -9.26
C ALA A 123 0.73 -4.74 -8.03
N THR A 124 0.84 -5.97 -7.54
CA THR A 124 1.67 -6.30 -6.36
C THR A 124 3.16 -6.12 -6.64
N ILE A 125 3.64 -6.43 -7.84
CA ILE A 125 5.04 -6.20 -8.26
C ILE A 125 5.37 -4.71 -8.16
N PHE A 126 4.51 -3.83 -8.68
CA PHE A 126 4.71 -2.37 -8.61
C PHE A 126 4.80 -1.87 -7.18
N LEU A 127 3.85 -2.27 -6.31
CA LEU A 127 3.85 -1.84 -4.91
C LEU A 127 5.09 -2.32 -4.16
N ASN A 128 5.45 -3.60 -4.33
CA ASN A 128 6.65 -4.17 -3.71
C ASN A 128 7.91 -3.48 -4.21
N TYR A 129 7.99 -3.16 -5.50
CA TYR A 129 9.12 -2.44 -6.06
C TYR A 129 9.26 -1.04 -5.48
N VAL A 130 8.14 -0.30 -5.33
CA VAL A 130 8.14 1.02 -4.67
C VAL A 130 8.68 0.91 -3.24
N LEU A 131 8.21 -0.08 -2.47
CA LEU A 131 8.69 -0.32 -1.10
C LEU A 131 10.17 -0.69 -1.07
N MET A 132 10.61 -1.58 -1.96
CA MET A 132 12.01 -2.01 -2.10
C MET A 132 12.96 -0.83 -2.35
N ARG A 133 12.52 0.17 -3.13
CA ARG A 133 13.31 1.38 -3.43
C ARG A 133 13.27 2.44 -2.33
N GLY A 134 12.65 2.16 -1.19
CA GLY A 134 12.44 3.13 -0.10
C GLY A 134 11.41 4.20 -0.46
N GLY A 135 10.45 3.89 -1.33
CA GLY A 135 9.27 4.70 -1.59
C GLY A 135 8.10 4.36 -0.68
N HIS A 136 7.03 5.15 -0.78
CA HIS A 136 5.78 4.88 -0.08
C HIS A 136 4.77 4.34 -1.09
N ALA A 137 4.39 3.08 -0.92
CA ALA A 137 3.28 2.50 -1.67
C ALA A 137 1.96 3.13 -1.19
N THR A 138 1.20 3.71 -2.11
CA THR A 138 -0.09 4.36 -1.79
C THR A 138 -1.19 3.84 -2.70
N LEU A 139 -2.34 3.51 -2.11
CA LEU A 139 -3.51 3.06 -2.85
C LEU A 139 -4.48 4.22 -3.04
N LYS A 140 -4.98 4.38 -4.27
CA LYS A 140 -6.08 5.27 -4.64
C LYS A 140 -7.34 4.44 -4.90
N ASP A 141 -8.43 5.11 -5.24
CA ASP A 141 -9.69 4.44 -5.57
C ASP A 141 -9.54 3.56 -6.81
N ILE A 142 -10.02 2.31 -6.70
CA ILE A 142 -10.12 1.36 -7.81
C ILE A 142 -11.47 1.57 -8.50
N LYS A 143 -11.46 1.77 -9.82
CA LYS A 143 -12.65 1.99 -10.62
C LYS A 143 -13.16 0.67 -11.16
N VAL A 144 -14.39 0.33 -10.81
CA VAL A 144 -15.10 -0.81 -11.41
C VAL A 144 -15.68 -0.37 -12.77
N PRO A 145 -15.53 -1.15 -13.86
CA PRO A 145 -16.11 -0.78 -15.15
C PRO A 145 -17.63 -0.71 -15.09
N GLU A 146 -18.22 0.29 -15.77
CA GLU A 146 -19.68 0.44 -15.87
C GLU A 146 -20.31 -0.65 -16.76
N CYS A 147 -19.55 -1.19 -17.72
CA CYS A 147 -20.03 -2.22 -18.62
C CYS A 147 -20.02 -3.60 -17.94
N THR A 148 -21.20 -4.19 -17.79
CA THR A 148 -21.41 -5.50 -17.14
C THR A 148 -22.04 -6.53 -18.08
N LYS A 149 -22.22 -6.18 -19.35
CA LYS A 149 -22.82 -7.04 -20.38
C LYS A 149 -21.89 -7.18 -21.58
N TYR A 150 -21.48 -8.40 -21.88
CA TYR A 150 -20.52 -8.69 -22.94
C TYR A 150 -21.01 -9.82 -23.84
N ASP A 151 -20.98 -9.62 -25.16
CA ASP A 151 -20.85 -10.77 -26.07
C ASP A 151 -19.40 -11.26 -26.04
N VAL A 152 -19.15 -12.51 -26.46
CA VAL A 152 -17.79 -13.09 -26.51
C VAL A 152 -16.84 -12.15 -27.26
N ARG A 153 -17.26 -11.66 -28.42
CA ARG A 153 -16.47 -10.74 -29.25
C ARG A 153 -16.20 -9.41 -28.57
N GLY A 154 -17.19 -8.82 -27.90
CA GLY A 154 -17.05 -7.56 -27.18
C GLY A 154 -16.12 -7.66 -25.98
N ALA A 155 -16.13 -8.79 -25.27
CA ALA A 155 -15.19 -9.04 -24.17
C ALA A 155 -13.74 -9.03 -24.67
N PHE A 156 -13.38 -9.87 -25.65
CA PHE A 156 -12.01 -9.93 -26.18
C PHE A 156 -11.57 -8.62 -26.85
N LYS A 157 -12.49 -7.88 -27.49
CA LYS A 157 -12.20 -6.54 -28.02
C LYS A 157 -11.88 -5.54 -26.91
N THR A 158 -12.59 -5.62 -25.80
CA THR A 158 -12.39 -4.74 -24.63
C THR A 158 -11.07 -5.08 -23.94
N ALA A 159 -10.82 -6.36 -23.68
CA ALA A 159 -9.54 -6.87 -23.15
C ALA A 159 -8.35 -6.40 -24.00
N MET A 160 -8.38 -6.64 -25.31
CA MET A 160 -7.31 -6.21 -26.23
C MET A 160 -7.02 -4.70 -26.13
N LYS A 161 -8.05 -3.86 -26.05
CA LYS A 161 -7.88 -2.40 -25.91
C LYS A 161 -7.31 -2.01 -24.56
N MET A 162 -7.73 -2.70 -23.51
CA MET A 162 -7.23 -2.49 -22.15
C MET A 162 -5.74 -2.80 -22.07
N GLU A 163 -5.31 -3.93 -22.64
CA GLU A 163 -3.89 -4.32 -22.70
C GLU A 163 -3.02 -3.31 -23.47
N MET A 164 -3.55 -2.79 -24.59
CA MET A 164 -2.89 -1.72 -25.33
C MET A 164 -2.72 -0.46 -24.47
N HIS A 165 -3.75 -0.10 -23.70
CA HIS A 165 -3.70 1.05 -22.81
C HIS A 165 -2.69 0.87 -21.66
N ILE A 166 -2.68 -0.30 -21.01
CA ILE A 166 -1.71 -0.63 -19.96
C ILE A 166 -0.29 -0.52 -20.50
N LYS A 167 -0.04 -1.06 -21.70
CA LYS A 167 1.27 -0.96 -22.35
C LYS A 167 1.69 0.49 -22.65
N GLU A 168 0.77 1.34 -23.09
CA GLU A 168 1.03 2.78 -23.27
C GLU A 168 1.40 3.45 -21.94
N ARG A 169 0.72 3.10 -20.85
CA ARG A 169 1.04 3.60 -19.51
C ARG A 169 2.42 3.12 -19.02
N LEU A 170 2.79 1.87 -19.27
CA LEU A 170 4.14 1.36 -18.98
C LEU A 170 5.22 2.09 -19.76
N SER A 171 4.93 2.50 -21.01
CA SER A 171 5.85 3.32 -21.80
C SER A 171 6.03 4.71 -21.17
N ALA A 172 4.96 5.32 -20.64
CA ALA A 172 5.07 6.56 -19.88
C ALA A 172 5.89 6.41 -18.59
N VAL A 173 5.85 5.25 -17.92
CA VAL A 173 6.76 4.96 -16.79
C VAL A 173 8.21 4.98 -17.24
N ASN A 174 8.52 4.36 -18.39
CA ASN A 174 9.86 4.38 -18.97
C ASN A 174 10.33 5.79 -19.35
N ASP A 175 9.46 6.64 -19.90
CA ASP A 175 9.80 8.03 -20.23
C ASP A 175 10.22 8.80 -18.97
N VAL A 176 9.51 8.61 -17.86
CA VAL A 176 9.87 9.22 -16.57
C VAL A 176 11.16 8.62 -16.01
N ALA A 177 11.38 7.32 -16.18
CA ALA A 177 12.61 6.66 -15.77
C ALA A 177 13.82 7.17 -16.54
N GLU A 178 13.70 7.32 -17.86
CA GLU A 178 14.75 7.87 -18.72
C GLU A 178 15.07 9.32 -18.34
N LYS A 179 14.05 10.16 -18.12
CA LYS A 179 14.19 11.55 -17.66
C LYS A 179 15.04 11.66 -16.39
N HIS A 180 14.84 10.76 -15.43
CA HIS A 180 15.58 10.72 -14.16
C HIS A 180 16.81 9.81 -14.19
N LYS A 181 17.12 9.19 -15.34
CA LYS A 181 18.22 8.26 -15.56
C LYS A 181 18.20 7.06 -14.61
N ASP A 182 17.01 6.58 -14.24
CA ASP A 182 16.83 5.38 -13.41
C ASP A 182 16.79 4.13 -14.28
N LEU A 183 17.97 3.59 -14.56
CA LEU A 183 18.13 2.39 -15.39
C LEU A 183 17.46 1.15 -14.78
N HIS A 184 17.30 1.09 -13.46
CA HIS A 184 16.72 -0.08 -12.80
C HIS A 184 15.20 -0.13 -12.93
N VAL A 185 14.52 1.03 -13.02
CA VAL A 185 13.10 1.06 -13.38
C VAL A 185 12.94 0.67 -14.85
N MET A 186 13.78 1.21 -15.74
CA MET A 186 13.71 0.86 -17.17
C MET A 186 13.90 -0.65 -17.41
N ASP A 187 14.83 -1.27 -16.68
CA ASP A 187 15.10 -2.71 -16.73
C ASP A 187 13.90 -3.53 -16.21
N LEU A 188 13.33 -3.16 -15.07
CA LEU A 188 12.10 -3.79 -14.55
C LEU A 188 10.99 -3.80 -15.59
N ILE A 189 10.66 -2.63 -16.15
CA ILE A 189 9.55 -2.48 -17.10
C ILE A 189 9.82 -3.30 -18.37
N SER A 190 11.06 -3.28 -18.86
CA SER A 190 11.43 -3.96 -20.10
C SER A 190 11.44 -5.48 -19.95
N THR A 191 12.00 -5.98 -18.84
CA THR A 191 12.22 -7.41 -18.60
C THR A 191 10.95 -8.11 -18.14
N GLU A 192 10.22 -7.53 -17.18
CA GLU A 192 9.03 -8.19 -16.62
C GLU A 192 7.79 -7.93 -17.47
N PHE A 193 7.55 -6.69 -17.93
CA PHE A 193 6.22 -6.33 -18.45
C PHE A 193 6.15 -6.17 -19.98
N MET A 194 7.17 -5.60 -20.64
CA MET A 194 7.03 -5.22 -22.06
C MET A 194 6.85 -6.42 -22.99
N GLU A 195 7.57 -7.52 -22.76
CA GLU A 195 7.38 -8.73 -23.58
C GLU A 195 6.01 -9.38 -23.30
N GLU A 196 5.62 -9.45 -22.03
CA GLU A 196 4.33 -9.97 -21.57
C GLU A 196 3.16 -9.21 -22.19
N GLN A 197 3.14 -7.88 -22.09
CA GLN A 197 2.08 -7.06 -22.70
C GLN A 197 2.00 -7.26 -24.22
N ASN A 198 3.14 -7.40 -24.92
CA ASN A 198 3.13 -7.69 -26.35
C ASN A 198 2.52 -9.06 -26.65
N ARG A 199 2.80 -10.08 -25.83
CA ARG A 199 2.21 -11.41 -25.95
C ARG A 199 0.71 -11.37 -25.66
N SER A 200 0.28 -10.74 -24.56
CA SER A 200 -1.13 -10.58 -24.19
C SER A 200 -1.93 -9.85 -25.29
N ILE A 201 -1.43 -8.72 -25.81
CA ILE A 201 -2.09 -8.00 -26.91
C ILE A 201 -2.24 -8.89 -28.15
N CYS A 202 -1.18 -9.62 -28.53
CA CYS A 202 -1.23 -10.53 -29.68
C CYS A 202 -2.24 -11.66 -29.47
N GLU A 203 -2.30 -12.21 -28.26
CA GLU A 203 -3.24 -13.26 -27.89
C GLU A 203 -4.68 -12.77 -27.93
N MET A 204 -4.98 -11.65 -27.27
CA MET A 204 -6.31 -11.03 -27.29
C MET A 204 -6.73 -10.67 -28.72
N ALA A 205 -5.82 -10.20 -29.57
CA ALA A 205 -6.11 -9.91 -30.98
C ALA A 205 -6.45 -11.18 -31.80
N ARG A 206 -5.75 -12.29 -31.54
CA ARG A 206 -6.04 -13.60 -32.16
C ARG A 206 -7.40 -14.12 -31.71
N LEU A 207 -7.69 -14.06 -30.41
CA LEU A 207 -8.97 -14.49 -29.84
C LEU A 207 -10.12 -13.62 -30.33
N TYR A 208 -9.95 -12.30 -30.37
CA TYR A 208 -10.90 -11.37 -30.97
C TYR A 208 -11.16 -11.71 -32.45
N THR A 209 -10.12 -11.96 -33.24
CA THR A 209 -10.29 -12.33 -34.66
C THR A 209 -11.06 -13.64 -34.80
N ARG A 210 -10.80 -14.62 -33.95
CA ARG A 210 -11.53 -15.89 -33.95
C ARG A 210 -12.97 -15.75 -33.48
N SER A 211 -13.24 -14.87 -32.52
CA SER A 211 -14.59 -14.57 -32.06
C SER A 211 -15.47 -13.96 -33.14
N LYS A 212 -14.91 -13.43 -34.24
CA LYS A 212 -15.70 -12.97 -35.40
C LYS A 212 -16.37 -14.11 -36.16
N MET A 213 -15.91 -15.35 -35.99
CA MET A 213 -16.53 -16.53 -36.59
C MET A 213 -17.68 -17.08 -35.71
N VAL A 214 -17.94 -16.44 -34.58
CA VAL A 214 -18.92 -16.85 -33.58
C VAL A 214 -20.21 -16.05 -33.80
N ASP A 215 -20.94 -16.42 -34.85
CA ASP A 215 -22.24 -15.78 -35.19
C ASP A 215 -23.44 -16.65 -34.77
N THR A 216 -23.19 -17.83 -34.21
CA THR A 216 -24.24 -18.78 -33.77
C THR A 216 -23.92 -19.30 -32.38
N HIS A 217 -24.95 -19.74 -31.63
CA HIS A 217 -24.77 -20.37 -30.32
C HIS A 217 -23.88 -21.62 -30.35
N VAL A 218 -23.90 -22.37 -31.46
CA VAL A 218 -22.97 -23.50 -31.67
C VAL A 218 -21.53 -22.98 -31.77
N GLY A 219 -21.33 -21.87 -32.49
CA GLY A 219 -20.04 -21.19 -32.55
C GLY A 219 -19.56 -20.71 -31.17
N GLU A 220 -20.45 -20.16 -30.35
CA GLU A 220 -20.13 -19.69 -28.99
C GLU A 220 -19.67 -20.85 -28.13
N HIS A 221 -20.41 -21.97 -28.18
CA HIS A 221 -20.07 -23.17 -27.45
C HIS A 221 -18.73 -23.78 -27.90
N LEU A 222 -18.47 -23.87 -29.21
CA LEU A 222 -17.21 -24.39 -29.74
C LEU A 222 -16.02 -23.48 -29.42
N PHE A 223 -16.23 -22.17 -29.46
CA PHE A 223 -15.23 -21.20 -29.07
C PHE A 223 -14.91 -21.33 -27.58
N ASP A 224 -15.93 -21.42 -26.72
CA ASP A 224 -15.77 -21.60 -25.28
C ASP A 224 -15.04 -22.91 -24.94
N GLN A 225 -15.40 -24.03 -25.59
CA GLN A 225 -14.67 -25.28 -25.45
C GLN A 225 -13.20 -25.16 -25.85
N PHE A 226 -12.91 -24.42 -26.92
CA PHE A 226 -11.53 -24.15 -27.33
C PHE A 226 -10.80 -23.36 -26.26
N ILE A 227 -11.38 -22.27 -25.74
CA ILE A 227 -10.79 -21.48 -24.68
C ILE A 227 -10.51 -22.34 -23.46
N PHE A 228 -11.51 -23.11 -23.01
CA PHE A 228 -11.39 -24.00 -21.86
C PHE A 228 -10.22 -24.96 -22.04
N LYS A 229 -10.11 -25.64 -23.19
CA LYS A 229 -9.04 -26.62 -23.45
C LYS A 229 -7.66 -25.99 -23.57
N SER A 230 -7.55 -24.80 -24.15
CA SER A 230 -6.27 -24.17 -24.46
C SER A 230 -5.68 -23.35 -23.31
N PHE A 231 -6.52 -22.74 -22.47
CA PHE A 231 -6.08 -21.76 -21.49
C PHE A 231 -6.47 -22.09 -20.04
N VAL A 232 -7.43 -23.00 -19.85
CA VAL A 232 -7.99 -23.24 -18.50
C VAL A 232 -7.80 -24.67 -18.02
N ALA A 233 -7.90 -25.67 -18.91
CA ALA A 233 -7.77 -27.08 -18.55
C ALA A 233 -6.32 -27.51 -18.27
N THR A 234 -5.34 -26.73 -18.70
CA THR A 234 -3.92 -27.10 -18.68
C THR A 234 -3.28 -26.89 -17.30
N GLU A 235 -3.85 -26.03 -16.45
CA GLU A 235 -3.46 -25.89 -15.04
C GLU A 235 -4.68 -25.63 -14.14
N LYS A 236 -4.98 -26.58 -13.24
CA LYS A 236 -5.77 -26.46 -12.00
C LYS A 236 -7.24 -25.98 -12.08
N ASP A 237 -8.13 -26.92 -11.77
CA ASP A 237 -9.28 -26.73 -10.87
C ASP A 237 -10.14 -25.47 -11.03
N ASN A 238 -10.98 -25.43 -12.06
CA ASN A 238 -12.07 -24.47 -12.13
C ASN A 238 -13.21 -24.87 -11.17
N LEU A 239 -13.86 -23.88 -10.56
CA LEU A 239 -14.96 -23.99 -9.59
C LEU A 239 -16.09 -24.97 -9.96
N MET A 240 -16.27 -25.27 -11.24
CA MET A 240 -17.24 -26.28 -11.72
C MET A 240 -16.79 -27.74 -11.50
N ASN A 241 -15.56 -27.98 -11.04
CA ASN A 241 -15.00 -29.34 -10.89
C ASN A 241 -14.21 -29.60 -9.58
N LYS A 242 -14.23 -28.70 -8.59
CA LYS A 242 -13.73 -29.03 -7.24
C LYS A 242 -14.79 -28.83 -6.16
N ARG A 243 -15.37 -29.95 -5.72
CA ARG A 243 -15.65 -30.15 -4.29
C ARG A 243 -14.31 -30.56 -3.68
N ASN A 244 -13.59 -29.61 -3.08
CA ASN A 244 -12.77 -29.82 -1.88
C ASN A 244 -12.33 -28.46 -1.34
N LEU A 245 -12.94 -28.09 -0.22
CA LEU A 245 -12.56 -27.01 0.68
C LEU A 245 -11.24 -27.35 1.40
N ASP A 246 -10.15 -27.48 0.65
CA ASP A 246 -8.83 -27.70 1.24
C ASP A 246 -7.98 -26.45 1.05
N LEU A 247 -7.96 -25.66 2.12
CA LEU A 247 -7.07 -24.54 2.41
C LEU A 247 -5.61 -25.00 2.42
N GLU A 248 -5.00 -25.33 1.28
CA GLU A 248 -3.56 -25.63 1.25
C GLU A 248 -2.93 -25.32 -0.11
N LYS A 249 -2.37 -24.11 -0.22
CA LYS A 249 -0.93 -23.83 -0.43
C LYS A 249 -0.76 -22.40 -0.93
N SER A 250 -0.44 -21.54 0.04
CA SER A 250 0.20 -20.25 -0.16
C SER A 250 1.32 -20.35 -1.21
N LYS A 251 1.14 -19.67 -2.34
CA LYS A 251 2.22 -19.28 -3.27
C LYS A 251 2.58 -17.80 -3.06
N PHE A 252 2.72 -17.39 -1.80
CA PHE A 252 3.34 -16.11 -1.45
C PHE A 252 4.64 -16.36 -0.68
N ASP A 253 5.62 -16.97 -1.35
CA ASP A 253 7.02 -16.90 -0.93
C ASP A 253 7.68 -15.70 -1.63
N VAL A 254 7.30 -14.49 -1.21
CA VAL A 254 7.91 -13.21 -1.65
C VAL A 254 8.98 -12.75 -0.65
N TYR A 255 9.55 -13.67 0.12
CA TYR A 255 10.71 -13.40 0.99
C TYR A 255 11.80 -14.43 0.75
N ARG A 256 12.55 -14.25 -0.34
CA ARG A 256 13.92 -14.75 -0.49
C ARG A 256 14.77 -13.74 -1.23
#